data_AF-A0A847NJH3-F1
#
_entry.id   AF-A0A847NJH3-F1
#
_cell.length_a   1.000
_cell.length_b   1.000
_cell.length_c   1.000
_cell.angle_alpha   90.00
_cell.angle_beta   90.00
_cell.angle_gamma   90.00
#
_symmetry.space_group_name_H-M   'P 1'
#
loop_
_entity.id
_entity.type
_entity.pdbx_description
1 polymer ?
#
loop_
_entity_poly.entity_id
_entity_poly.type
_entity_poly.pdbx_seq_one_letter_code
_entity_poly.pdbx_strand_id
1 'polypeptide(L)'
;MKKETILLKTAIFFIGLPILALCIIIFPIFTKEAATSSTRIAFILYGILTTLYLSAIPFFIALYQAFKLLTYIDRNEAFSDLSVKAIKNIKNCAGLISILHLVCMPLYYIVAEVDDAPGVIILGMIFIFGPMVVSVFAAVLQKLLQNAIDIKRDNDLTI
;
A
#
# COMPACT_ATOMS: atom_id res chain seq x y z
N MET A 1 18.57 17.57 1.92
CA MET A 1 17.35 17.18 1.18
C MET A 1 17.62 16.35 -0.08
N LYS A 2 18.25 16.89 -1.13
CA LYS A 2 18.39 16.17 -2.42
C LYS A 2 19.05 14.77 -2.34
N LYS A 3 20.03 14.57 -1.45
CA LYS A 3 20.67 13.26 -1.25
C LYS A 3 19.74 12.26 -0.56
N GLU A 4 18.96 12.71 0.43
CA GLU A 4 18.01 11.85 1.17
C GLU A 4 16.82 11.44 0.30
N THR A 5 16.31 12.37 -0.52
CA THR A 5 15.20 12.08 -1.44
C THR A 5 15.62 11.13 -2.57
N ILE A 6 16.86 11.21 -3.05
CA ILE A 6 17.40 10.23 -4.01
C ILE A 6 17.41 8.84 -3.40
N LEU A 7 17.92 8.68 -2.17
CA LEU A 7 17.90 7.38 -1.48
C LEU A 7 16.48 6.82 -1.36
N LEU A 8 15.52 7.66 -0.97
CA LEU A 8 14.14 7.20 -0.78
C LEU A 8 13.43 6.90 -2.12
N LYS A 9 13.72 7.66 -3.18
CA LYS A 9 13.24 7.35 -4.55
C LYS A 9 13.81 6.02 -5.06
N THR A 10 15.09 5.76 -4.81
CA THR A 10 15.72 4.48 -5.15
C THR A 10 15.09 3.34 -4.35
N ALA A 11 14.84 3.53 -3.05
CA ALA A 11 14.14 2.53 -2.22
C ALA A 11 12.74 2.21 -2.74
N ILE A 12 11.97 3.21 -3.21
CA ILE A 12 10.65 2.98 -3.84
C ILE A 12 10.76 2.01 -5.02
N PHE A 13 11.78 2.16 -5.87
CA PHE A 13 12.00 1.26 -7.00
C PHE A 13 12.37 -0.15 -6.55
N PHE A 14 13.26 -0.28 -5.57
CA PHE A 14 13.64 -1.57 -4.99
C PHE A 14 12.50 -2.28 -4.25
N ILE A 15 11.52 -1.55 -3.74
CA ILE A 15 10.30 -2.13 -3.15
C ILE A 15 9.32 -2.54 -4.25
N GLY A 16 9.11 -1.70 -5.26
CA GLY A 16 8.16 -1.95 -6.33
C GLY A 16 8.53 -3.11 -7.25
N LEU A 17 9.81 -3.27 -7.57
CA LEU A 17 10.28 -4.26 -8.55
C LEU A 17 10.09 -5.72 -8.10
N PRO A 18 10.43 -6.11 -6.86
CA PRO A 18 10.13 -7.46 -6.36
C PRO A 18 8.64 -7.77 -6.33
N ILE A 19 7.80 -6.79 -5.94
CA ILE A 19 6.35 -6.97 -5.90
C ILE A 19 5.79 -7.13 -7.31
N LEU A 20 6.31 -6.37 -8.28
CA LEU A 20 5.93 -6.52 -9.68
C LEU A 20 6.32 -7.89 -10.22
N ALA A 21 7.54 -8.36 -9.92
CA ALA A 21 8.00 -9.70 -10.29
C ALA A 21 7.12 -10.79 -9.65
N LEU A 22 6.72 -10.61 -8.40
CA LEU A 22 5.82 -11.51 -7.69
C LEU A 22 4.43 -11.56 -8.35
N CYS A 23 3.88 -10.41 -8.78
CA CYS A 23 2.61 -10.37 -9.51
C CYS A 23 2.68 -11.02 -10.91
N ILE A 24 3.82 -10.93 -11.61
CA ILE A 24 3.95 -11.42 -13.00
C ILE A 24 4.40 -12.88 -13.06
N ILE A 25 5.24 -13.33 -12.12
CA ILE A 25 5.87 -14.66 -12.16
C ILE A 25 5.23 -15.58 -11.13
N ILE A 26 5.23 -15.16 -9.87
CA ILE A 26 4.89 -16.04 -8.74
C ILE A 26 3.38 -16.30 -8.73
N PHE A 27 2.56 -15.27 -8.87
CA PHE A 27 1.10 -15.44 -8.86
C PHE A 27 0.57 -16.37 -9.98
N PRO A 28 1.05 -16.29 -11.24
CA PRO A 28 0.64 -17.25 -12.27
C PRO A 28 1.15 -18.69 -12.08
N ILE A 29 2.18 -18.90 -11.26
CA ILE A 29 2.60 -20.26 -10.87
C ILE A 29 1.60 -20.80 -9.84
N PHE A 30 1.28 -20.01 -8.81
CA PHE A 30 0.30 -20.37 -7.80
C PHE A 30 -1.11 -20.58 -8.38
N THR A 31 -1.54 -19.86 -9.42
CA THR A 31 -2.83 -20.14 -10.08
C THR A 31 -2.89 -21.53 -10.71
N LYS A 32 -1.78 -22.00 -11.29
CA LYS A 32 -1.69 -23.30 -11.94
C LYS A 32 -1.67 -24.42 -10.91
N GLU A 33 -0.95 -24.23 -9.80
CA GLU A 33 -0.95 -25.16 -8.68
C GLU A 33 -2.32 -25.22 -7.99
N ALA A 34 -2.99 -24.08 -7.82
CA ALA A 34 -4.36 -24.06 -7.30
C ALA A 34 -5.32 -24.82 -8.21
N ALA A 35 -5.12 -24.81 -9.53
CA ALA A 35 -5.97 -25.51 -10.50
C ALA A 35 -5.93 -27.04 -10.38
N THR A 36 -4.84 -27.60 -9.86
CA THR A 36 -4.68 -29.05 -9.67
C THR A 36 -5.16 -29.53 -8.30
N SER A 37 -5.53 -28.60 -7.41
CA SER A 37 -6.11 -28.90 -6.11
C SER A 37 -7.60 -29.27 -6.20
N SER A 38 -8.21 -29.66 -5.07
CA SER A 38 -9.65 -29.90 -5.02
C SER A 38 -10.43 -28.63 -5.41
N THR A 39 -11.58 -28.77 -6.09
CA THR A 39 -12.36 -27.64 -6.61
C THR A 39 -12.72 -26.59 -5.54
N ARG A 40 -12.95 -27.04 -4.29
CA ARG A 40 -13.24 -26.14 -3.17
C ARG A 40 -12.01 -25.31 -2.78
N ILE A 41 -10.84 -25.93 -2.64
CA ILE A 41 -9.60 -25.25 -2.28
C ILE A 41 -9.12 -24.33 -3.40
N ALA A 42 -9.27 -24.76 -4.66
CA ALA A 42 -8.98 -23.94 -5.82
C ALA A 42 -9.74 -22.60 -5.79
N PHE A 43 -11.05 -22.63 -5.49
CA PHE A 43 -11.86 -21.41 -5.40
C PHE A 43 -11.39 -20.45 -4.29
N ILE A 44 -11.02 -21.00 -3.13
CA ILE A 44 -10.51 -20.20 -2.00
C ILE A 44 -9.16 -19.56 -2.36
N LEU A 45 -8.23 -20.34 -2.92
CA LEU A 45 -6.92 -19.84 -3.36
C LEU A 45 -7.06 -18.77 -4.45
N TYR A 46 -7.97 -18.96 -5.41
CA TYR A 46 -8.27 -17.93 -6.40
C TYR A 46 -8.82 -16.66 -5.75
N GLY A 47 -9.69 -16.77 -4.75
CA GLY A 47 -10.20 -15.61 -4.01
C GLY A 47 -9.08 -14.80 -3.31
N ILE A 48 -8.15 -15.50 -2.65
CA ILE A 48 -6.97 -14.88 -2.02
C ILE A 48 -6.10 -14.21 -3.08
N LEU A 49 -5.81 -14.91 -4.18
CA LEU A 49 -4.96 -14.39 -5.23
C LEU A 49 -5.57 -13.18 -5.96
N THR A 50 -6.88 -13.21 -6.22
CA THR A 50 -7.61 -12.06 -6.74
C THR A 50 -7.51 -10.87 -5.80
N THR A 51 -7.62 -11.08 -4.49
CA THR A 51 -7.46 -10.01 -3.49
C THR A 51 -6.05 -9.42 -3.53
N LEU A 52 -5.02 -10.26 -3.66
CA LEU A 52 -3.63 -9.81 -3.76
C LEU A 52 -3.40 -9.00 -5.04
N TYR A 53 -3.89 -9.45 -6.20
CA TYR A 53 -3.83 -8.68 -7.45
C TYR A 53 -4.58 -7.35 -7.36
N LEU A 54 -5.78 -7.36 -6.77
CA LEU A 54 -6.58 -6.15 -6.61
C LEU A 54 -5.89 -5.14 -5.68
N SER A 55 -5.16 -5.63 -4.67
CA SER A 55 -4.38 -4.81 -3.74
C SER A 55 -3.07 -4.29 -4.34
N ALA A 56 -2.52 -4.96 -5.36
CA ALA A 56 -1.33 -4.48 -6.06
C ALA A 56 -1.58 -3.12 -6.75
N ILE A 57 -2.80 -2.87 -7.24
CA ILE A 57 -3.18 -1.60 -7.89
C ILE A 57 -3.00 -0.41 -6.94
N PRO A 58 -3.70 -0.31 -5.79
CA PRO A 58 -3.49 0.78 -4.83
C PRO A 58 -2.07 0.80 -4.27
N PHE A 59 -1.40 -0.34 -4.16
CA PHE A 59 0.00 -0.38 -3.74
C PHE A 59 0.92 0.39 -4.69
N PHE A 60 0.86 0.12 -6.00
CA PHE A 60 1.66 0.85 -6.99
C PHE A 60 1.25 2.33 -7.11
N ILE A 61 -0.04 2.65 -6.95
CA ILE A 61 -0.49 4.04 -6.88
C ILE A 61 0.13 4.76 -5.68
N ALA A 62 0.19 4.11 -4.51
CA ALA A 62 0.83 4.67 -3.32
C ALA A 62 2.34 4.91 -3.53
N LEU A 63 3.05 3.97 -4.15
CA LEU A 63 4.47 4.13 -4.49
C LEU A 63 4.71 5.30 -5.45
N TYR A 64 3.91 5.39 -6.53
CA TYR A 64 3.98 6.51 -7.46
C TYR A 64 3.72 7.84 -6.74
N GLN A 65 2.76 7.84 -5.84
CA GLN A 65 2.41 9.04 -5.11
C GLN A 65 3.49 9.47 -4.09
N ALA A 66 4.16 8.52 -3.45
CA ALA A 66 5.33 8.76 -2.63
C ALA A 66 6.48 9.34 -3.45
N PHE A 67 6.71 8.83 -4.66
CA PHE A 67 7.71 9.38 -5.59
C PHE A 67 7.40 10.84 -5.98
N LYS A 68 6.12 11.15 -6.27
CA LYS A 68 5.68 12.53 -6.52
C LYS A 68 5.92 13.43 -5.31
N LEU A 69 5.57 12.97 -4.11
CA LEU A 69 5.80 13.71 -2.86
C LEU A 69 7.28 14.06 -2.69
N LEU A 70 8.19 13.10 -2.91
CA LEU A 70 9.63 13.36 -2.85
C LEU A 70 10.10 14.35 -3.91
N THR A 71 9.47 14.34 -5.08
CA THR A 71 9.78 15.30 -6.14
C THR A 71 9.30 16.71 -5.81
N TYR A 72 8.15 16.85 -5.13
CA TYR A 72 7.71 18.15 -4.61
C TYR A 72 8.67 18.68 -3.54
N ILE A 73 9.17 17.81 -2.65
CA ILE A 73 10.20 18.17 -1.66
C ILE A 73 11.47 18.68 -2.35
N ASP A 74 11.94 18.00 -3.41
CA ASP A 74 13.13 18.42 -4.16
C ASP A 74 12.97 19.78 -4.86
N ARG A 75 11.74 20.16 -5.19
CA ARG A 75 11.38 21.43 -5.83
C ARG A 75 11.06 22.55 -4.82
N ASN A 76 11.22 22.29 -3.52
CA ASN A 76 10.79 23.18 -2.43
C ASN A 76 9.26 23.45 -2.41
N GLU A 77 8.46 22.55 -2.99
CA GLU A 77 6.99 22.60 -3.02
C GLU A 77 6.36 21.67 -1.96
N ALA A 78 7.10 21.37 -0.89
CA ALA A 78 6.65 20.47 0.18
C ALA A 78 5.38 20.99 0.88
N PHE A 79 5.29 22.31 1.10
CA PHE A 79 4.13 22.98 1.68
C PHE A 79 3.19 23.47 0.57
N SER A 80 2.60 22.53 -0.16
CA SER A 80 1.64 22.80 -1.22
C SER A 80 0.45 21.85 -1.17
N ASP A 81 -0.68 22.28 -1.76
CA ASP A 81 -1.86 21.43 -1.92
C ASP A 81 -1.56 20.16 -2.73
N LEU A 82 -0.56 20.20 -3.61
CA LEU A 82 -0.09 19.03 -4.37
C LEU A 82 0.52 17.97 -3.44
N SER A 83 1.30 18.40 -2.46
CA SER A 83 1.88 17.52 -1.43
C SER A 83 0.81 16.98 -0.47
N VAL A 84 -0.18 17.79 -0.10
CA VAL A 84 -1.33 17.30 0.69
C VAL A 84 -2.14 16.27 -0.08
N LYS A 85 -2.44 16.54 -1.36
CA LYS A 85 -3.12 15.60 -2.26
C LYS A 85 -2.32 14.30 -2.41
N ALA A 86 -1.00 14.40 -2.43
CA ALA A 86 -0.13 13.23 -2.46
C ALA A 86 -0.32 12.34 -1.23
N ILE A 87 -0.21 12.92 -0.04
CA ILE A 87 -0.36 12.19 1.22
C ILE A 87 -1.78 11.61 1.33
N LYS A 88 -2.81 12.35 0.93
CA LYS A 88 -4.21 11.88 0.89
C LYS A 88 -4.38 10.62 0.04
N ASN A 89 -3.76 10.60 -1.14
CA ASN A 89 -3.81 9.44 -2.03
C ASN A 89 -3.08 8.23 -1.43
N ILE A 90 -1.91 8.42 -0.80
CA ILE A 90 -1.18 7.35 -0.08
C ILE A 90 -2.06 6.77 1.03
N LYS A 91 -2.65 7.64 1.87
CA LYS A 91 -3.57 7.24 2.94
C LYS A 91 -4.70 6.36 2.43
N ASN A 92 -5.39 6.82 1.38
CA ASN A 92 -6.55 6.13 0.82
C ASN A 92 -6.15 4.78 0.21
N CYS A 93 -5.03 4.73 -0.51
CA CYS A 93 -4.51 3.49 -1.07
C CYS A 93 -4.18 2.47 0.03
N ALA A 94 -3.45 2.90 1.07
CA ALA A 94 -3.08 2.03 2.18
C ALA A 94 -4.32 1.53 2.95
N GLY A 95 -5.31 2.40 3.19
CA GLY A 95 -6.57 2.01 3.82
C GLY A 95 -7.38 1.03 2.97
N LEU A 96 -7.42 1.21 1.64
CA LEU A 96 -8.08 0.27 0.74
C LEU A 96 -7.44 -1.12 0.80
N ILE A 97 -6.10 -1.21 0.83
CA ILE A 97 -5.40 -2.50 0.95
C ILE A 97 -5.78 -3.20 2.25
N SER A 98 -5.82 -2.47 3.37
CA SER A 98 -6.24 -3.03 4.67
C SER A 98 -7.66 -3.56 4.63
N ILE A 99 -8.60 -2.81 4.05
CA ILE A 99 -10.01 -3.21 3.95
C ILE A 99 -10.16 -4.45 3.07
N LEU A 100 -9.46 -4.49 1.92
CA LEU A 100 -9.49 -5.66 1.04
C LEU A 100 -9.03 -6.94 1.76
N HIS A 101 -7.93 -6.85 2.51
CA HIS A 101 -7.42 -8.01 3.24
C HIS A 101 -8.25 -8.35 4.48
N LEU A 102 -8.89 -7.37 5.10
CA LEU A 102 -9.84 -7.61 6.19
C LEU A 102 -11.05 -8.42 5.71
N VAL A 103 -11.60 -8.08 4.54
CA VAL A 103 -12.69 -8.84 3.90
C VAL A 103 -12.22 -10.23 3.45
N CYS A 104 -10.95 -10.37 3.04
CA CYS A 104 -10.34 -11.63 2.64
C CYS A 104 -9.96 -12.55 3.82
N MET A 105 -9.99 -12.05 5.07
CA MET A 105 -9.59 -12.77 6.28
C MET A 105 -10.23 -14.17 6.42
N PRO A 106 -11.55 -14.36 6.18
CA PRO A 106 -12.16 -15.69 6.25
C PRO A 106 -11.50 -16.71 5.31
N LEU A 107 -11.00 -16.29 4.14
CA LEU A 107 -10.31 -17.19 3.22
C LEU A 107 -8.95 -17.62 3.77
N TYR A 108 -8.19 -16.69 4.37
CA TYR A 108 -6.93 -17.02 5.06
C TYR A 108 -7.15 -18.02 6.21
N TYR A 109 -8.24 -17.86 6.97
CA TYR A 109 -8.61 -18.77 8.05
C TYR A 109 -8.89 -20.19 7.54
N ILE A 110 -9.68 -20.32 6.46
CA ILE A 110 -10.00 -21.65 5.90
C ILE A 110 -8.73 -22.35 5.42
N VAL A 111 -7.80 -21.64 4.76
CA VAL A 111 -6.52 -22.22 4.33
C VAL A 111 -5.68 -22.66 5.54
N ALA A 112 -5.64 -21.85 6.60
CA ALA A 112 -4.91 -22.17 7.82
C ALA A 112 -5.42 -23.47 8.50
N GLU A 113 -6.74 -23.70 8.50
CA GLU A 113 -7.32 -24.93 9.02
C GLU A 113 -7.05 -26.15 8.14
N VAL A 114 -7.15 -25.99 6.81
CA VAL A 114 -7.00 -27.10 5.86
C VAL A 114 -5.56 -27.63 5.82
N ASP A 115 -4.58 -26.73 5.80
CA ASP A 115 -3.16 -27.09 5.69
C ASP A 115 -2.48 -27.25 7.07
N ASP A 116 -3.25 -27.19 8.17
CA ASP A 116 -2.74 -27.16 9.56
C ASP A 116 -1.61 -26.12 9.75
N ALA A 117 -1.79 -24.96 9.12
CA ALA A 117 -0.80 -23.92 8.96
C ALA A 117 -1.28 -22.60 9.59
N PRO A 118 -1.26 -22.48 10.94
CA PRO A 118 -1.77 -21.29 11.63
C PRO A 118 -1.03 -19.99 11.26
N GLY A 119 0.20 -20.11 10.73
CA GLY A 119 0.98 -18.96 10.25
C GLY A 119 0.33 -18.17 9.12
N VAL A 120 -0.59 -18.77 8.35
CA VAL A 120 -1.33 -18.09 7.26
C VAL A 120 -2.20 -16.96 7.81
N ILE A 121 -2.76 -17.12 9.01
CA ILE A 121 -3.55 -16.07 9.68
C ILE A 121 -2.66 -14.86 9.99
N ILE A 122 -1.44 -15.10 10.49
CA ILE A 122 -0.48 -14.04 10.80
C ILE A 122 -0.09 -13.28 9.52
N LEU A 123 0.12 -13.98 8.40
CA LEU A 123 0.35 -13.34 7.11
C LEU A 123 -0.83 -12.43 6.70
N GLY A 124 -2.06 -12.93 6.80
CA GLY A 124 -3.26 -12.13 6.54
C GLY A 124 -3.33 -10.88 7.44
N MET A 125 -2.98 -11.01 8.72
CA MET A 125 -2.92 -9.87 9.64
C MET A 125 -1.87 -8.83 9.24
N ILE A 126 -0.70 -9.23 8.74
CA ILE A 126 0.33 -8.29 8.27
C ILE A 126 -0.21 -7.44 7.11
N PHE A 127 -0.93 -8.05 6.16
CA PHE A 127 -1.54 -7.33 5.05
C PHE A 127 -2.69 -6.40 5.46
N ILE A 128 -3.25 -6.58 6.64
CA ILE A 128 -4.26 -5.67 7.22
C ILE A 128 -3.55 -4.55 7.98
N PHE A 129 -2.78 -4.89 9.00
CA PHE A 129 -2.22 -3.93 9.96
C PHE A 129 -1.08 -3.10 9.37
N GLY A 130 -0.24 -3.66 8.51
CA GLY A 130 0.87 -2.91 7.89
C GLY A 130 0.37 -1.68 7.12
N PRO A 131 -0.53 -1.85 6.13
CA PRO A 131 -1.12 -0.72 5.42
C PRO A 131 -2.02 0.15 6.31
N MET A 132 -2.62 -0.40 7.36
CA MET A 132 -3.45 0.38 8.30
C MET A 132 -2.61 1.41 9.04
N VAL A 133 -1.45 0.99 9.56
CA VAL A 133 -0.50 1.89 10.22
C VAL A 133 -0.05 2.99 9.26
N VAL A 134 0.29 2.63 8.00
CA VAL A 134 0.65 3.61 6.97
C VAL A 134 -0.49 4.58 6.70
N SER A 135 -1.74 4.10 6.62
CA SER A 135 -2.92 4.93 6.40
C SER A 135 -3.14 5.93 7.54
N VAL A 136 -3.12 5.46 8.79
CA VAL A 136 -3.29 6.32 9.97
C VAL A 136 -2.17 7.36 10.06
N PHE A 137 -0.92 6.93 9.84
CA PHE A 137 0.23 7.84 9.85
C PHE A 137 0.12 8.91 8.75
N ALA A 138 -0.23 8.50 7.52
CA ALA A 138 -0.46 9.44 6.43
C ALA A 138 -1.64 10.40 6.72
N ALA A 139 -2.68 9.95 7.43
CA ALA A 139 -3.78 10.83 7.85
C ALA A 139 -3.31 11.94 8.80
N VAL A 140 -2.45 11.59 9.77
CA VAL A 140 -1.85 12.56 10.68
C VAL A 140 -0.97 13.54 9.90
N LEU A 141 -0.06 13.05 9.05
CA LEU A 141 0.78 13.91 8.22
C LEU A 141 -0.01 14.83 7.29
N GLN A 142 -1.10 14.33 6.70
CA GLN A 142 -1.98 15.12 5.84
C GLN A 142 -2.55 16.32 6.60
N LYS A 143 -3.04 16.10 7.83
CA LYS A 143 -3.63 17.14 8.67
C LYS A 143 -2.57 18.15 9.14
N LEU A 144 -1.40 17.68 9.55
CA LEU A 144 -0.30 18.54 9.98
C LEU A 144 0.20 19.43 8.84
N LEU A 145 0.37 18.86 7.64
CA LEU A 145 0.82 19.62 6.49
C LEU A 145 -0.20 20.65 6.04
N GLN A 146 -1.50 20.31 6.05
CA GLN A 146 -2.57 21.27 5.73
C GLN A 146 -2.54 22.45 6.71
N ASN A 147 -2.49 22.19 8.01
CA ASN A 147 -2.42 23.25 9.02
C ASN A 147 -1.20 24.16 8.82
N ALA A 148 -0.04 23.59 8.47
CA ALA A 148 1.17 24.36 8.21
C ALA A 148 1.04 25.25 6.95
N ILE A 149 0.34 24.77 5.92
CA ILE A 149 0.04 25.56 4.72
C ILE A 149 -0.90 26.71 5.06
N ASP A 150 -1.95 26.45 5.84
CA ASP A 150 -2.93 27.47 6.23
C ASP A 150 -2.26 28.60 7.04
N ILE A 151 -1.41 28.25 8.02
CA ILE A 151 -0.62 29.23 8.80
C ILE A 151 0.30 30.06 7.90
N LYS A 152 1.00 29.42 6.96
CA LYS A 152 1.89 30.13 6.03
C LYS A 152 1.11 31.11 5.16
N ARG A 153 -0.05 30.69 4.64
CA ARG A 153 -0.92 31.53 3.82
C ARG A 153 -1.43 32.74 4.58
N ASP A 154 -1.83 32.56 5.84
CA ASP A 154 -2.32 33.66 6.68
C ASP A 154 -1.20 34.67 7.00
N ASN A 155 0.02 34.19 7.25
CA ASN A 155 1.19 35.06 7.43
C ASN A 155 1.55 35.85 6.15
N ASP A 156 1.48 35.20 4.99
CA ASP A 156 1.74 35.86 3.69
C ASP A 156 0.67 36.92 3.32
N LEU A 157 -0.53 36.87 3.93
CA LEU A 157 -1.63 37.82 3.72
C LEU A 157 -1.62 39.01 4.70
N THR A 158 -0.84 38.96 5.78
CA THR A 158 -0.85 39.96 6.86
C THR A 158 0.40 40.85 6.90
N ILE A 159 1.44 40.53 6.13
CA ILE A 159 2.68 41.32 6.00
C ILE A 159 2.65 42.14 4.71
#